data_AF-A0A2N3KIP0-F1
#
_entry.id   AF-A0A2N3KIP0-F1
#
_cell.length_a   1.000
_cell.length_b   1.000
_cell.length_c   1.000
_cell.angle_alpha   90.00
_cell.angle_beta   90.00
_cell.angle_gamma   90.00
#
_symmetry.space_group_name_H-M   'P 1'
#
loop_
_entity.id
_entity.type
_entity.pdbx_description
1 polymer ?
#
loop_
_entity_poly.entity_id
_entity_poly.type
_entity_poly.pdbx_seq_one_letter_code
_entity_poly.pdbx_strand_id
1 'polypeptide(L)'
;MTTDFLQQSYQTAYQAEDATWKVLTEARSEMLAAAAGKVPSVTIQKWMSEIEGKPRLDTLSPGSRKILENLSAWCGSENLSRWIKASRDFSAATDHAFRAAMELKAGGGIKSVIELDGTREDGELRRKLISIATRINPTVELHLVRELYAEGPALLNSGASSTDRMEVAGMHVPYYNMSTVSLSKKFDPVDTVYHEMWHSIEPVLTHQERAALRSAFPGDHVMTHEERTAVAFANWATIKERAPNQQVSRSFHKVNAAAAQIKSLFGSRRVETIFHSAFAGEFGERMVKGFRKLGGRDHFLPVAAKIAKPSPVQSGNPRPTKRSVRL
;
A
#
# COMPACT_ATOMS: atom_id res chain seq x y z
N MET A 1 -12.94 26.48 -11.86
CA MET A 1 -13.63 25.34 -11.23
C MET A 1 -13.44 25.48 -9.73
N THR A 2 -14.51 25.50 -8.93
CA THR A 2 -14.41 25.70 -7.47
C THR A 2 -13.98 24.40 -6.78
N THR A 3 -13.32 24.50 -5.63
CA THR A 3 -12.88 23.34 -4.83
C THR A 3 -14.07 22.44 -4.43
N ASP A 4 -15.23 23.04 -4.14
CA ASP A 4 -16.45 22.30 -3.78
C ASP A 4 -16.94 21.40 -4.91
N PHE A 5 -16.86 21.86 -6.16
CA PHE A 5 -17.22 21.04 -7.33
C PHE A 5 -16.29 19.83 -7.47
N LEU A 6 -14.98 20.03 -7.30
CA LEU A 6 -14.00 18.95 -7.35
C LEU A 6 -14.20 17.93 -6.23
N GLN A 7 -14.53 18.41 -5.02
CA GLN A 7 -14.84 17.55 -3.88
C GLN A 7 -16.08 16.69 -4.15
N GLN A 8 -17.16 17.30 -4.66
CA GLN A 8 -18.39 16.58 -5.00
C GLN A 8 -18.19 15.60 -6.16
N SER A 9 -17.41 15.98 -7.18
CA SER A 9 -17.04 15.11 -8.30
C SER A 9 -16.30 13.87 -7.82
N TYR A 10 -15.25 14.06 -7.02
CA TYR A 10 -14.52 12.95 -6.41
C TYR A 10 -15.41 12.10 -5.50
N GLN A 11 -16.30 12.74 -4.73
CA GLN A 11 -17.23 12.04 -3.86
C GLN A 11 -18.16 11.09 -4.61
N THR A 12 -18.74 11.59 -5.69
CA THR A 12 -19.62 10.82 -6.57
C THR A 12 -18.85 9.65 -7.20
N ALA A 13 -17.62 9.91 -7.66
CA ALA A 13 -16.81 8.91 -8.33
C ALA A 13 -16.40 7.76 -7.39
N TYR A 14 -15.97 8.04 -6.16
CA TYR A 14 -15.60 6.98 -5.23
C TYR A 14 -16.81 6.17 -4.73
N GLN A 15 -17.98 6.80 -4.60
CA GLN A 15 -19.22 6.09 -4.24
C GLN A 15 -19.64 5.11 -5.34
N ALA A 16 -19.48 5.50 -6.61
CA ALA A 16 -19.72 4.61 -7.75
C ALA A 16 -18.71 3.45 -7.80
N GLU A 17 -17.43 3.72 -7.51
CA GLU A 17 -16.40 2.67 -7.35
C GLU A 17 -16.78 1.69 -6.23
N ASP A 18 -17.21 2.18 -5.05
CA ASP A 18 -17.62 1.33 -3.93
C ASP A 18 -18.87 0.50 -4.26
N ALA A 19 -19.84 1.06 -4.98
CA ALA A 19 -21.04 0.35 -5.40
C ALA A 19 -20.73 -0.75 -6.41
N THR A 20 -19.95 -0.45 -7.45
CA THR A 20 -19.57 -1.42 -8.49
C THR A 20 -18.66 -2.52 -7.93
N TRP A 21 -17.82 -2.20 -6.93
CA TRP A 21 -17.02 -3.19 -6.21
C TRP A 21 -17.87 -4.25 -5.51
N LYS A 22 -18.96 -3.85 -4.85
CA LYS A 22 -19.90 -4.78 -4.19
C LYS A 22 -20.53 -5.72 -5.21
N VAL A 23 -21.00 -5.18 -6.33
CA VAL A 23 -21.58 -5.96 -7.44
C VAL A 23 -20.56 -6.94 -8.03
N LEU A 24 -19.31 -6.51 -8.23
CA LEU A 24 -18.24 -7.40 -8.71
C LEU A 24 -17.93 -8.53 -7.70
N THR A 25 -17.88 -8.21 -6.42
CA THR A 25 -17.64 -9.18 -5.35
C THR A 25 -18.74 -10.24 -5.29
N GLU A 26 -20.00 -9.82 -5.42
CA GLU A 26 -21.15 -10.71 -5.52
C GLU A 26 -21.06 -11.59 -6.77
N ALA A 27 -20.82 -11.00 -7.95
CA ALA A 27 -20.71 -11.75 -9.20
C ALA A 27 -19.56 -12.79 -9.19
N ARG A 28 -18.41 -12.45 -8.58
CA ARG A 28 -17.31 -13.41 -8.35
C ARG A 28 -17.75 -14.56 -7.45
N SER A 29 -18.53 -14.27 -6.41
CA SER A 29 -19.06 -15.30 -5.50
C SER A 29 -20.07 -16.21 -6.20
N GLU A 30 -20.94 -15.66 -7.05
CA GLU A 30 -21.87 -16.41 -7.90
C GLU A 30 -21.13 -17.34 -8.87
N MET A 31 -20.05 -16.87 -9.52
CA MET A 31 -19.20 -17.69 -10.38
C MET A 31 -18.63 -18.89 -9.63
N LEU A 32 -18.11 -18.68 -8.41
CA LEU A 32 -17.54 -19.76 -7.59
C LEU A 32 -18.62 -20.74 -7.12
N ALA A 33 -19.79 -20.24 -6.71
CA ALA A 33 -20.91 -21.09 -6.29
C ALA A 33 -21.43 -21.95 -7.45
N ALA A 34 -21.56 -21.39 -8.66
CA ALA A 34 -22.09 -22.09 -9.83
C ALA A 34 -21.21 -23.26 -10.33
N ALA A 35 -19.92 -23.18 -10.03
CA ALA A 35 -18.94 -24.20 -10.39
C ALA A 35 -18.53 -25.10 -9.21
N ALA A 36 -19.14 -24.92 -8.05
CA ALA A 36 -18.90 -25.76 -6.87
C ALA A 36 -19.12 -27.24 -7.22
N GLY A 37 -18.14 -28.08 -6.85
CA GLY A 37 -18.15 -29.51 -7.14
C GLY A 37 -17.79 -29.92 -8.58
N LYS A 38 -17.62 -28.96 -9.50
CA LYS A 38 -17.18 -29.24 -10.89
C LYS A 38 -15.68 -29.04 -11.08
N VAL A 39 -15.15 -27.96 -10.50
CA VAL A 39 -13.74 -27.54 -10.64
C VAL A 39 -13.27 -26.94 -9.32
N PRO A 40 -11.99 -27.13 -8.93
CA PRO A 40 -11.43 -26.44 -7.76
C PRO A 40 -11.60 -24.91 -7.86
N SER A 41 -12.04 -24.27 -6.77
CA SER A 41 -12.27 -22.82 -6.72
C SER A 41 -11.04 -22.00 -7.12
N VAL A 42 -9.85 -22.47 -6.75
CA VAL A 42 -8.56 -21.84 -7.08
C VAL A 42 -8.34 -21.72 -8.60
N THR A 43 -8.82 -22.69 -9.39
CA THR A 43 -8.70 -22.65 -10.85
C THR A 43 -9.57 -21.55 -11.44
N ILE A 44 -10.80 -21.43 -10.95
CA ILE A 44 -11.77 -20.41 -11.39
C ILE A 44 -11.25 -19.03 -11.02
N GLN A 45 -10.79 -18.85 -9.79
CA GLN A 45 -10.20 -17.59 -9.32
C GLN A 45 -8.99 -17.19 -10.17
N LYS A 46 -8.10 -18.15 -10.49
CA LYS A 46 -6.95 -17.90 -11.38
C LYS A 46 -7.40 -17.36 -12.74
N TRP A 47 -8.40 -18.01 -13.36
CA TRP A 47 -8.87 -17.67 -14.70
C TRP A 47 -9.65 -16.35 -14.71
N MET A 48 -10.45 -16.09 -13.68
CA MET A 48 -11.11 -14.79 -13.50
C MET A 48 -10.08 -13.67 -13.36
N SER A 49 -9.08 -13.85 -12.50
CA SER A 49 -7.96 -12.91 -12.31
C SER A 49 -7.20 -12.63 -13.61
N GLU A 50 -6.96 -13.66 -14.43
CA GLU A 50 -6.28 -13.51 -15.71
C GLU A 50 -7.07 -12.61 -16.68
N ILE A 51 -8.40 -12.73 -16.74
CA ILE A 51 -9.26 -11.90 -17.59
C ILE A 51 -9.43 -10.49 -17.04
N GLU A 52 -9.76 -10.38 -15.74
CA GLU A 52 -9.89 -9.11 -15.03
C GLU A 52 -8.64 -8.25 -15.16
N GLY A 53 -7.51 -8.94 -15.27
CA GLY A 53 -6.24 -8.31 -15.40
C GLY A 53 -5.92 -7.68 -16.76
N LYS A 54 -6.61 -8.09 -17.83
CA LYS A 54 -6.28 -7.60 -19.16
C LYS A 54 -6.74 -6.16 -19.35
N PRO A 55 -6.00 -5.33 -20.11
CA PRO A 55 -6.43 -3.99 -20.44
C PRO A 55 -7.86 -4.00 -21.00
N ARG A 56 -8.76 -3.29 -20.32
CA ARG A 56 -10.19 -3.19 -20.68
C ARG A 56 -10.93 -4.53 -20.79
N LEU A 57 -10.46 -5.56 -20.07
CA LEU A 57 -10.96 -6.93 -20.18
C LEU A 57 -10.95 -7.41 -21.64
N ASP A 58 -9.78 -7.50 -22.26
CA ASP A 58 -9.66 -8.08 -23.60
C ASP A 58 -10.28 -9.48 -23.64
N THR A 59 -11.50 -9.58 -24.16
CA THR A 59 -12.25 -10.82 -24.35
C THR A 59 -12.06 -11.41 -25.75
N LEU A 60 -11.28 -10.76 -26.62
CA LEU A 60 -11.18 -11.10 -28.03
C LEU A 60 -9.89 -11.85 -28.37
N SER A 61 -8.83 -11.73 -27.58
CA SER A 61 -7.63 -12.54 -27.82
C SER A 61 -7.93 -14.05 -27.74
N PRO A 62 -7.22 -14.89 -28.52
CA PRO A 62 -7.42 -16.34 -28.52
C PRO A 62 -7.29 -16.96 -27.12
N GLY A 63 -6.32 -16.50 -26.32
CA GLY A 63 -6.14 -16.95 -24.94
C GLY A 63 -7.34 -16.61 -24.06
N SER A 64 -7.87 -15.39 -24.15
CA SER A 64 -9.07 -14.99 -23.41
C SER A 64 -10.30 -15.79 -23.80
N ARG A 65 -10.53 -16.01 -25.11
CA ARG A 65 -11.69 -16.77 -25.58
C ARG A 65 -11.73 -18.17 -24.99
N LYS A 66 -10.60 -18.88 -25.02
CA LYS A 66 -10.48 -20.21 -24.42
C LYS A 66 -10.81 -20.18 -22.91
N ILE A 67 -10.33 -19.18 -22.19
CA ILE A 67 -10.63 -19.03 -20.77
C ILE A 67 -12.13 -18.81 -20.55
N LEU A 68 -12.73 -17.88 -21.29
CA LEU A 68 -14.14 -17.53 -21.19
C LEU A 68 -15.06 -18.70 -21.57
N GLU A 69 -14.69 -19.50 -22.58
CA GLU A 69 -15.43 -20.70 -22.98
C GLU A 69 -15.52 -21.73 -21.85
N ASN A 70 -14.40 -22.04 -21.19
CA ASN A 70 -14.47 -22.99 -20.06
C ASN A 70 -15.17 -22.38 -18.84
N LEU A 71 -14.94 -21.10 -18.54
CA LEU A 71 -15.67 -20.42 -17.46
C LEU A 71 -17.18 -20.48 -17.72
N SER A 72 -17.63 -20.27 -18.97
CA SER A 72 -19.03 -20.45 -19.37
C SER A 72 -19.50 -21.89 -19.17
N ALA A 73 -18.69 -22.88 -19.51
CA ALA A 73 -19.04 -24.29 -19.36
C ALA A 73 -19.19 -24.70 -17.89
N TRP A 74 -18.35 -24.15 -17.00
CA TRP A 74 -18.37 -24.47 -15.57
C TRP A 74 -19.43 -23.69 -14.80
N CYS A 75 -19.55 -22.39 -15.07
CA CYS A 75 -20.32 -21.45 -14.27
C CYS A 75 -21.67 -21.08 -14.91
N GLY A 76 -21.88 -21.39 -16.18
CA GLY A 76 -23.05 -20.96 -16.96
C GLY A 76 -22.84 -19.58 -17.63
N SER A 77 -23.43 -19.41 -18.80
CA SER A 77 -23.29 -18.19 -19.62
C SER A 77 -23.89 -16.94 -18.97
N GLU A 78 -24.95 -17.11 -18.16
CA GLU A 78 -25.58 -16.01 -17.43
C GLU A 78 -24.65 -15.44 -16.35
N ASN A 79 -24.10 -16.30 -15.49
CA ASN A 79 -23.14 -15.90 -14.45
C ASN A 79 -21.88 -15.28 -15.06
N LEU A 80 -21.37 -15.88 -16.14
CA LEU A 80 -20.23 -15.32 -16.88
C LEU A 80 -20.54 -13.90 -17.39
N SER A 81 -21.72 -13.69 -17.98
CA SER A 81 -22.11 -12.38 -18.52
C SER A 81 -22.26 -11.32 -17.42
N ARG A 82 -22.86 -11.69 -16.27
CA ARG A 82 -22.97 -10.81 -15.10
C ARG A 82 -21.61 -10.42 -14.55
N TRP A 83 -20.71 -11.38 -14.39
CA TRP A 83 -19.35 -11.13 -13.93
C TRP A 83 -18.56 -10.25 -14.90
N ILE A 84 -18.56 -10.53 -16.21
CA ILE A 84 -17.89 -9.68 -17.21
C ILE A 84 -18.41 -8.24 -17.14
N LYS A 85 -19.74 -8.06 -17.06
CA LYS A 85 -20.34 -6.73 -16.94
C LYS A 85 -19.88 -6.02 -15.67
N ALA A 86 -19.97 -6.70 -14.52
CA ALA A 86 -19.54 -6.15 -13.24
C ALA A 86 -18.05 -5.75 -13.24
N SER A 87 -17.18 -6.58 -13.84
CA SER A 87 -15.76 -6.28 -13.98
C SER A 87 -15.50 -5.04 -14.86
N ARG A 88 -16.28 -4.86 -15.95
CA ARG A 88 -16.16 -3.67 -16.81
C ARG A 88 -16.61 -2.42 -16.09
N ASP A 89 -17.76 -2.49 -15.43
CA ASP A 89 -18.35 -1.38 -14.69
C ASP A 89 -17.42 -0.94 -13.56
N PHE A 90 -16.85 -1.89 -12.82
CA PHE A 90 -15.86 -1.61 -11.77
C PHE A 90 -14.59 -0.99 -12.35
N SER A 91 -14.01 -1.56 -13.41
CA SER A 91 -12.81 -0.99 -14.04
C SER A 91 -13.03 0.46 -14.50
N ALA A 92 -14.19 0.77 -15.09
CA ALA A 92 -14.54 2.12 -15.50
C ALA A 92 -14.74 3.07 -14.31
N ALA A 93 -15.36 2.59 -13.23
CA ALA A 93 -15.56 3.38 -12.02
C ALA A 93 -14.23 3.70 -11.32
N THR A 94 -13.31 2.74 -11.25
CA THR A 94 -11.95 2.93 -10.71
C THR A 94 -11.17 3.97 -11.51
N ASP A 95 -11.19 3.88 -12.85
CA ASP A 95 -10.54 4.88 -13.72
C ASP A 95 -11.11 6.28 -13.51
N HIS A 96 -12.43 6.39 -13.33
CA HIS A 96 -13.10 7.67 -13.07
C HIS A 96 -12.76 8.23 -11.69
N ALA A 97 -12.83 7.41 -10.64
CA ALA A 97 -12.45 7.80 -9.28
C ALA A 97 -10.99 8.26 -9.21
N PHE A 98 -10.09 7.57 -9.91
CA PHE A 98 -8.70 7.95 -10.03
C PHE A 98 -8.53 9.34 -10.68
N ARG A 99 -9.17 9.59 -11.83
CA ARG A 99 -9.09 10.90 -12.50
C ARG A 99 -9.66 12.01 -11.63
N ALA A 100 -10.81 11.79 -10.99
CA ALA A 100 -11.41 12.77 -10.10
C ALA A 100 -10.52 13.07 -8.88
N ALA A 101 -9.82 12.07 -8.34
CA ALA A 101 -8.83 12.26 -7.28
C ALA A 101 -7.66 13.13 -7.75
N MET A 102 -7.16 12.92 -8.97
CA MET A 102 -6.07 13.72 -9.56
C MET A 102 -6.49 15.17 -9.80
N GLU A 103 -7.70 15.40 -10.30
CA GLU A 103 -8.26 16.74 -10.48
C GLU A 103 -8.44 17.46 -9.14
N LEU A 104 -8.98 16.76 -8.12
CA LEU A 104 -9.10 17.31 -6.76
C LEU A 104 -7.74 17.59 -6.13
N LYS A 105 -6.75 16.72 -6.32
CA LYS A 105 -5.38 16.95 -5.85
C LYS A 105 -4.79 18.21 -6.49
N ALA A 106 -5.00 18.41 -7.80
CA ALA A 106 -4.50 19.56 -8.54
C ALA A 106 -5.20 20.88 -8.16
N GLY A 107 -6.54 20.87 -7.98
CA GLY A 107 -7.32 22.09 -7.73
C GLY A 107 -7.66 22.37 -6.26
N GLY A 108 -7.71 21.35 -5.41
CA GLY A 108 -8.07 21.43 -3.99
C GLY A 108 -6.97 20.95 -3.03
N GLY A 109 -5.84 20.49 -3.55
CA GLY A 109 -4.71 19.99 -2.77
C GLY A 109 -4.92 18.58 -2.20
N ILE A 110 -3.81 17.93 -1.84
CA ILE A 110 -3.80 16.55 -1.31
C ILE A 110 -4.63 16.38 -0.03
N LYS A 111 -4.74 17.42 0.80
CA LYS A 111 -5.52 17.37 2.05
C LYS A 111 -7.00 17.07 1.79
N SER A 112 -7.57 17.67 0.75
CA SER A 112 -8.97 17.46 0.37
C SER A 112 -9.21 16.01 -0.07
N VAL A 113 -8.24 15.41 -0.78
CA VAL A 113 -8.30 13.99 -1.15
C VAL A 113 -8.25 13.11 0.10
N ILE A 114 -7.31 13.36 1.02
CA ILE A 114 -7.16 12.59 2.27
C ILE A 114 -8.42 12.66 3.14
N GLU A 115 -9.02 13.86 3.26
CA GLU A 115 -10.23 14.07 4.04
C GLU A 115 -11.41 13.25 3.46
N LEU A 116 -11.60 13.29 2.14
CA LEU A 116 -12.67 12.55 1.46
C LEU A 116 -12.41 11.03 1.43
N ASP A 117 -11.19 10.58 1.16
CA ASP A 117 -10.81 9.16 1.28
C ASP A 117 -11.06 8.63 2.70
N GLY A 118 -10.90 9.50 3.70
CA GLY A 118 -11.21 9.24 5.09
C GLY A 118 -12.69 9.00 5.41
N THR A 119 -13.60 9.33 4.51
CA THR A 119 -15.05 9.09 4.67
C THR A 119 -15.52 7.75 4.10
N ARG A 120 -14.62 7.00 3.45
CA ARG A 120 -14.90 5.67 2.90
C ARG A 120 -15.00 4.61 4.01
N GLU A 121 -15.52 3.43 3.67
CA GLU A 121 -15.69 2.29 4.59
C GLU A 121 -14.40 1.91 5.35
N ASP A 122 -13.22 2.11 4.72
CA ASP A 122 -11.89 1.87 5.30
C ASP A 122 -11.13 3.19 5.63
N GLY A 123 -11.84 4.29 5.86
CA GLY A 123 -11.27 5.63 5.92
C GLY A 123 -10.20 5.84 7.00
N GLU A 124 -10.34 5.19 8.16
CA GLU A 124 -9.30 5.22 9.21
C GLU A 124 -8.01 4.53 8.78
N LEU A 125 -8.13 3.35 8.14
CA LEU A 125 -6.99 2.63 7.60
C LEU A 125 -6.33 3.47 6.50
N ARG A 126 -7.09 3.98 5.53
CA ARG A 126 -6.58 4.84 4.46
C ARG A 126 -5.80 6.05 4.99
N ARG A 127 -6.37 6.77 5.99
CA ARG A 127 -5.67 7.88 6.66
C ARG A 127 -4.36 7.44 7.31
N LYS A 128 -4.36 6.29 7.99
CA LYS A 128 -3.16 5.74 8.62
C LYS A 128 -2.08 5.42 7.58
N LEU A 129 -2.44 4.74 6.50
CA LEU A 129 -1.52 4.38 5.41
C LEU A 129 -0.89 5.62 4.76
N ILE A 130 -1.71 6.63 4.46
CA ILE A 130 -1.22 7.90 3.90
C ILE A 130 -0.30 8.63 4.89
N SER A 131 -0.62 8.59 6.19
CA SER A 131 0.22 9.19 7.23
C SER A 131 1.60 8.51 7.33
N ILE A 132 1.66 7.18 7.19
CA ILE A 132 2.93 6.44 7.20
C ILE A 132 3.76 6.85 5.97
N ALA A 133 3.17 6.83 4.78
CA ALA A 133 3.85 7.19 3.54
C ALA A 133 4.39 8.62 3.57
N THR A 134 3.53 9.55 3.98
CA THR A 134 3.86 10.96 4.22
C THR A 134 5.06 11.14 5.15
N ARG A 135 5.11 10.37 6.25
CA ARG A 135 6.19 10.47 7.24
C ARG A 135 7.51 10.01 6.66
N ILE A 136 7.54 8.85 6.00
CA ILE A 136 8.78 8.24 5.52
C ILE A 136 9.32 8.97 4.29
N ASN A 137 8.45 9.20 3.30
CA ASN A 137 8.80 9.89 2.08
C ASN A 137 7.62 10.70 1.56
N PRO A 138 7.53 12.00 1.90
CA PRO A 138 6.44 12.83 1.43
C PRO A 138 6.48 13.07 -0.08
N THR A 139 7.54 12.72 -0.80
CA THR A 139 7.58 12.92 -2.26
C THR A 139 6.81 11.85 -3.03
N VAL A 140 6.47 10.73 -2.39
CA VAL A 140 5.85 9.58 -3.04
C VAL A 140 4.36 9.81 -3.23
N GLU A 141 3.88 9.44 -4.41
CA GLU A 141 2.46 9.31 -4.66
C GLU A 141 1.98 7.92 -4.20
N LEU A 142 1.19 7.86 -3.12
CA LEU A 142 0.61 6.61 -2.62
C LEU A 142 -0.79 6.40 -3.22
N HIS A 143 -0.98 5.27 -3.89
CA HIS A 143 -2.27 4.80 -4.39
C HIS A 143 -2.78 3.65 -3.54
N LEU A 144 -4.03 3.74 -3.08
CA LEU A 144 -4.68 2.70 -2.30
C LEU A 144 -5.80 2.08 -3.14
N VAL A 145 -5.59 0.86 -3.59
CA VAL A 145 -6.50 0.13 -4.49
C VAL A 145 -7.14 -1.04 -3.77
N ARG A 146 -8.33 -1.48 -4.21
CA ARG A 146 -9.03 -2.61 -3.58
C ARG A 146 -8.24 -3.92 -3.72
N GLU A 147 -7.72 -4.17 -4.92
CA GLU A 147 -6.86 -5.29 -5.24
C GLU A 147 -5.75 -4.80 -6.18
N LEU A 148 -4.56 -5.40 -6.09
CA LEU A 148 -3.43 -5.11 -6.96
C LEU A 148 -2.93 -6.41 -7.57
N TYR A 149 -2.71 -6.41 -8.87
CA TYR A 149 -2.17 -7.55 -9.61
C TYR A 149 -0.92 -7.13 -10.36
N ALA A 150 0.08 -7.99 -10.37
CA ALA A 150 1.32 -7.78 -11.10
C ALA A 150 1.73 -9.07 -11.83
N GLU A 151 2.59 -8.91 -12.84
CA GLU A 151 3.15 -9.99 -13.65
C GLU A 151 4.58 -9.61 -14.09
N GLY A 152 5.37 -10.62 -14.49
CA GLY A 152 6.70 -10.43 -15.05
C GLY A 152 7.87 -10.67 -14.08
N PRO A 153 9.12 -10.42 -14.55
CA PRO A 153 10.33 -10.85 -13.85
C PRO A 153 10.54 -10.25 -12.46
N ALA A 154 9.99 -9.05 -12.21
CA ALA A 154 10.11 -8.38 -10.91
C ALA A 154 9.52 -9.22 -9.77
N LEU A 155 8.50 -10.05 -10.03
CA LEU A 155 7.88 -10.93 -9.03
C LEU A 155 8.88 -11.94 -8.45
N LEU A 156 9.81 -12.44 -9.27
CA LEU A 156 10.82 -13.39 -8.81
C LEU A 156 11.81 -12.73 -7.83
N ASN A 157 12.09 -11.43 -8.01
CA ASN A 157 12.98 -10.70 -7.11
C ASN A 157 12.39 -10.56 -5.70
N SER A 158 11.06 -10.43 -5.61
CA SER A 158 10.30 -10.32 -4.37
C SER A 158 9.92 -11.69 -3.77
N GLY A 159 10.44 -12.80 -4.32
CA GLY A 159 10.25 -14.16 -3.79
C GLY A 159 9.04 -14.93 -4.32
N ALA A 160 8.39 -14.48 -5.40
CA ALA A 160 7.35 -15.26 -6.05
C ALA A 160 7.93 -16.48 -6.77
N SER A 161 7.15 -17.56 -6.87
CA SER A 161 7.54 -18.80 -7.54
C SER A 161 7.40 -18.76 -9.06
N SER A 162 6.74 -17.74 -9.62
CA SER A 162 6.53 -17.59 -11.06
C SER A 162 6.42 -16.11 -11.45
N THR A 163 6.55 -15.85 -12.74
CA THR A 163 6.29 -14.54 -13.36
C THR A 163 4.83 -14.39 -13.81
N ASP A 164 4.00 -15.40 -13.55
CA ASP A 164 2.59 -15.39 -13.92
C ASP A 164 1.88 -14.28 -13.15
N ARG A 165 0.77 -13.79 -13.74
CA ARG A 165 -0.05 -12.80 -13.08
C ARG A 165 -0.58 -13.32 -11.76
N MET A 166 -0.33 -12.57 -10.70
CA MET A 166 -0.84 -12.87 -9.36
C MET A 166 -1.21 -11.59 -8.62
N GLU A 167 -2.04 -11.74 -7.60
CA GLU A 167 -2.34 -10.66 -6.68
C GLU A 167 -1.11 -10.38 -5.81
N VAL A 168 -0.76 -9.10 -5.65
CA VAL A 168 0.38 -8.65 -4.86
C VAL A 168 -0.06 -7.65 -3.80
N ALA A 169 0.71 -7.55 -2.73
CA ALA A 169 0.41 -6.65 -1.63
C ALA A 169 0.64 -5.19 -2.02
N GLY A 170 1.78 -4.91 -2.66
CA GLY A 170 2.18 -3.57 -3.06
C GLY A 170 3.13 -3.59 -4.25
N MET A 171 3.38 -2.40 -4.80
CA MET A 171 4.38 -2.18 -5.83
C MET A 171 4.85 -0.72 -5.80
N HIS A 172 6.15 -0.51 -5.65
CA HIS A 172 6.80 0.76 -5.88
C HIS A 172 7.36 0.84 -7.31
N VAL A 173 7.05 1.94 -8.01
CA VAL A 173 7.56 2.22 -9.35
C VAL A 173 8.47 3.45 -9.28
N PRO A 174 9.80 3.26 -9.23
CA PRO A 174 10.76 4.36 -9.02
C PRO A 174 10.67 5.47 -10.07
N TYR A 175 10.39 5.11 -11.33
CA TYR A 175 10.29 6.08 -12.43
C TYR A 175 9.19 7.13 -12.22
N TYR A 176 8.06 6.72 -11.63
CA TYR A 176 6.94 7.63 -11.33
C TYR A 176 6.97 8.15 -9.88
N ASN A 177 7.94 7.70 -9.07
CA ASN A 177 7.97 7.92 -7.62
C ASN A 177 6.61 7.62 -6.97
N MET A 178 6.03 6.49 -7.35
CA MET A 178 4.66 6.10 -7.00
C MET A 178 4.67 4.73 -6.34
N SER A 179 3.86 4.56 -5.30
CA SER A 179 3.64 3.27 -4.66
C SER A 179 2.16 2.96 -4.67
N THR A 180 1.80 1.77 -5.13
CA THR A 180 0.43 1.28 -5.10
C THR A 180 0.33 0.17 -4.05
N VAL A 181 -0.66 0.24 -3.17
CA VAL A 181 -0.89 -0.73 -2.10
C VAL A 181 -2.31 -1.28 -2.19
N SER A 182 -2.41 -2.60 -2.14
CA SER A 182 -3.66 -3.35 -2.08
C SER A 182 -4.28 -3.26 -0.68
N LEU A 183 -5.59 -3.01 -0.64
CA LEU A 183 -6.42 -3.09 0.57
C LEU A 183 -7.07 -4.46 0.74
N SER A 184 -6.69 -5.44 -0.09
CA SER A 184 -7.17 -6.82 0.00
C SER A 184 -6.88 -7.41 1.38
N LYS A 185 -7.86 -8.13 1.93
CA LYS A 185 -7.77 -8.79 3.25
C LYS A 185 -6.72 -9.90 3.31
N LYS A 186 -6.13 -10.28 2.17
CA LYS A 186 -5.05 -11.29 2.08
C LYS A 186 -3.72 -10.79 2.62
N PHE A 187 -3.53 -9.46 2.67
CA PHE A 187 -2.28 -8.83 3.05
C PHE A 187 -2.47 -7.96 4.30
N ASP A 188 -1.37 -7.54 4.94
CA ASP A 188 -1.39 -6.48 5.95
C ASP A 188 -0.99 -5.16 5.26
N PRO A 189 -1.94 -4.25 4.96
CA PRO A 189 -1.64 -3.02 4.23
C PRO A 189 -0.68 -2.09 4.99
N VAL A 190 -0.63 -2.17 6.32
CA VAL A 190 0.29 -1.36 7.13
C VAL A 190 1.72 -1.82 6.91
N ASP A 191 1.96 -3.13 7.01
CA ASP A 191 3.26 -3.74 6.71
C ASP A 191 3.69 -3.43 5.27
N THR A 192 2.76 -3.57 4.32
CA THR A 192 3.01 -3.28 2.90
C THR A 192 3.39 -1.82 2.67
N VAL A 193 2.70 -0.85 3.27
CA VAL A 193 3.10 0.56 3.10
C VAL A 193 4.51 0.79 3.63
N TYR A 194 4.89 0.21 4.78
CA TYR A 194 6.26 0.34 5.25
C TYR A 194 7.28 -0.25 4.27
N HIS A 195 6.97 -1.41 3.70
CA HIS A 195 7.79 -2.08 2.69
C HIS A 195 7.96 -1.20 1.44
N GLU A 196 6.86 -0.73 0.84
CA GLU A 196 6.94 0.11 -0.38
C GLU A 196 7.60 1.47 -0.12
N MET A 197 7.39 2.04 1.07
CA MET A 197 8.05 3.29 1.44
C MET A 197 9.54 3.11 1.65
N TRP A 198 10.01 1.93 2.06
CA TRP A 198 11.43 1.64 2.07
C TRP A 198 12.03 1.72 0.66
N HIS A 199 11.42 1.06 -0.32
CA HIS A 199 11.89 1.12 -1.72
C HIS A 199 11.97 2.55 -2.24
N SER A 200 11.05 3.41 -1.81
CA SER A 200 11.04 4.82 -2.23
C SER A 200 12.24 5.65 -1.75
N ILE A 201 12.94 5.22 -0.69
CA ILE A 201 14.08 5.97 -0.11
C ILE A 201 15.44 5.37 -0.48
N GLU A 202 15.48 4.16 -1.06
CA GLU A 202 16.71 3.50 -1.51
C GLU A 202 17.58 4.39 -2.44
N PRO A 203 17.01 5.21 -3.34
CA PRO A 203 17.80 6.09 -4.20
C PRO A 203 18.68 7.11 -3.46
N VAL A 204 18.31 7.53 -2.25
CA VAL A 204 19.03 8.55 -1.46
C VAL A 204 19.91 7.98 -0.35
N LEU A 205 19.98 6.66 -0.23
CA LEU A 205 20.94 6.01 0.64
C LEU A 205 22.36 6.24 0.12
N THR A 206 23.27 6.61 1.02
CA THR A 206 24.70 6.73 0.74
C THR A 206 25.30 5.36 0.45
N HIS A 207 26.47 5.34 -0.21
CA HIS A 207 27.20 4.10 -0.47
C HIS A 207 27.48 3.32 0.83
N GLN A 208 27.80 4.01 1.93
CA GLN A 208 28.09 3.35 3.19
C GLN A 208 26.83 2.80 3.88
N GLU A 209 25.68 3.49 3.77
CA GLU A 209 24.39 2.98 4.26
C GLU A 209 24.00 1.72 3.46
N ARG A 210 24.08 1.75 2.13
CA ARG A 210 23.81 0.58 1.27
C ARG A 210 24.72 -0.60 1.58
N ALA A 211 26.02 -0.36 1.77
CA ALA A 211 26.98 -1.42 2.11
C ALA A 211 26.66 -2.07 3.47
N ALA A 212 26.28 -1.27 4.47
CA ALA A 212 25.87 -1.79 5.78
C ALA A 212 24.61 -2.66 5.68
N LEU A 213 23.62 -2.22 4.90
CA LEU A 213 22.38 -2.97 4.68
C LEU A 213 22.62 -4.26 3.90
N ARG A 214 23.40 -4.22 2.82
CA ARG A 214 23.74 -5.42 2.04
C ARG A 214 24.49 -6.46 2.88
N SER A 215 25.35 -6.02 3.80
CA SER A 215 26.04 -6.91 4.73
C SER A 215 25.10 -7.52 5.78
N ALA A 216 24.08 -6.79 6.21
CA ALA A 216 23.13 -7.24 7.23
C ALA A 216 21.98 -8.08 6.65
N PHE A 217 21.61 -7.84 5.40
CA PHE A 217 20.51 -8.51 4.71
C PHE A 217 20.95 -9.02 3.34
N PRO A 218 21.90 -9.97 3.27
CA PRO A 218 22.36 -10.50 1.99
C PRO A 218 21.20 -11.19 1.25
N GLY A 219 21.14 -10.99 -0.07
CA GLY A 219 20.21 -11.73 -0.93
C GLY A 219 20.47 -13.23 -0.89
N ASP A 220 19.46 -14.02 -1.24
CA ASP A 220 19.57 -15.48 -1.37
C ASP A 220 18.92 -15.96 -2.69
N HIS A 221 18.67 -17.26 -2.80
CA HIS A 221 18.06 -17.87 -3.99
C HIS A 221 16.57 -17.55 -4.15
N VAL A 222 15.94 -16.97 -3.12
CA VAL A 222 14.50 -16.63 -3.11
C VAL A 222 14.32 -15.13 -3.34
N MET A 223 15.15 -14.29 -2.71
CA MET A 223 14.88 -12.85 -2.63
C MET A 223 16.16 -12.02 -2.72
N THR A 224 16.06 -10.86 -3.38
CA THR A 224 17.17 -9.89 -3.47
C THR A 224 17.48 -9.25 -2.12
N HIS A 225 18.63 -8.58 -2.01
CA HIS A 225 19.01 -7.93 -0.75
C HIS A 225 18.11 -6.71 -0.45
N GLU A 226 17.65 -6.01 -1.49
CA GLU A 226 16.75 -4.86 -1.42
C GLU A 226 15.42 -5.26 -0.80
N GLU A 227 14.80 -6.31 -1.34
CA GLU A 227 13.53 -6.88 -0.87
C GLU A 227 13.64 -7.40 0.57
N ARG A 228 14.72 -8.11 0.90
CA ARG A 228 14.99 -8.55 2.28
C ARG A 228 15.12 -7.38 3.25
N THR A 229 15.72 -6.29 2.80
CA THR A 229 15.85 -5.08 3.62
C THR A 229 14.50 -4.40 3.82
N ALA A 230 13.67 -4.31 2.79
CA ALA A 230 12.32 -3.77 2.86
C ALA A 230 11.43 -4.57 3.82
N VAL A 231 11.46 -5.91 3.74
CA VAL A 231 10.79 -6.81 4.69
C VAL A 231 11.29 -6.59 6.12
N ALA A 232 12.60 -6.48 6.31
CA ALA A 232 13.17 -6.24 7.64
C ALA A 232 12.74 -4.89 8.22
N PHE A 233 12.71 -3.84 7.40
CA PHE A 233 12.26 -2.51 7.80
C PHE A 233 10.77 -2.50 8.14
N ALA A 234 9.92 -3.11 7.32
CA ALA A 234 8.47 -3.18 7.56
C ALA A 234 8.11 -3.87 8.87
N ASN A 235 8.74 -5.03 9.13
CA ASN A 235 8.61 -5.74 10.40
C ASN A 235 9.07 -4.88 11.59
N TRP A 236 10.24 -4.27 11.50
CA TRP A 236 10.79 -3.42 12.56
C TRP A 236 9.89 -2.19 12.82
N ALA A 237 9.41 -1.54 11.77
CA ALA A 237 8.60 -0.33 11.86
C ALA A 237 7.22 -0.61 12.46
N THR A 238 6.60 -1.73 12.06
CA THR A 238 5.32 -2.19 12.63
C THR A 238 5.44 -2.47 14.14
N ILE A 239 6.55 -3.08 14.58
CA ILE A 239 6.83 -3.28 16.01
C ILE A 239 7.04 -1.93 16.72
N LYS A 240 7.84 -1.03 16.12
CA LYS A 240 8.15 0.28 16.70
C LYS A 240 6.89 1.13 16.91
N GLU A 241 5.96 1.09 15.96
CA GLU A 241 4.72 1.87 16.03
C GLU A 241 3.75 1.34 17.10
N ARG A 242 3.71 0.02 17.31
CA ARG A 242 2.90 -0.59 18.38
C ARG A 242 3.50 -0.35 19.79
N ALA A 243 4.80 -0.05 19.89
CA ALA A 243 5.52 0.11 21.16
C ALA A 243 6.49 1.32 21.17
N PRO A 244 5.99 2.57 21.14
CA PRO A 244 6.81 3.76 20.92
C PRO A 244 7.86 4.02 22.02
N ASN A 245 7.53 3.73 23.28
CA ASN A 245 8.34 4.03 24.48
C ASN A 245 9.24 2.87 24.94
N GLN A 246 9.18 1.73 24.27
CA GLN A 246 10.15 0.67 24.53
C GLN A 246 11.37 0.95 23.65
N GLN A 247 12.54 1.00 24.29
CA GLN A 247 13.80 0.75 23.60
C GLN A 247 13.56 -0.60 22.91
N VAL A 248 13.43 -0.60 21.57
CA VAL A 248 12.98 -1.79 20.83
C VAL A 248 13.86 -2.99 21.22
N SER A 249 15.14 -2.72 21.55
CA SER A 249 16.12 -3.63 22.17
C SER A 249 15.60 -4.54 23.30
N ARG A 250 14.63 -4.12 24.13
CA ARG A 250 14.11 -4.91 25.27
C ARG A 250 12.74 -5.55 25.03
N SER A 251 12.06 -5.22 23.93
CA SER A 251 10.73 -5.74 23.60
C SER A 251 10.71 -6.68 22.39
N PHE A 252 11.87 -6.87 21.76
CA PHE A 252 12.16 -7.96 20.82
C PHE A 252 11.92 -9.38 21.40
N HIS A 253 11.52 -9.52 22.67
CA HIS A 253 11.53 -10.79 23.40
C HIS A 253 10.26 -11.62 23.32
N LYS A 254 9.18 -11.18 22.66
CA LYS A 254 7.89 -11.90 22.71
C LYS A 254 7.09 -12.11 21.42
N VAL A 255 7.57 -11.76 20.23
CA VAL A 255 6.79 -12.01 19.00
C VAL A 255 7.67 -12.51 17.85
N ASN A 256 7.37 -13.74 17.38
CA ASN A 256 7.79 -14.43 16.16
C ASN A 256 9.30 -14.73 15.93
N ALA A 257 9.57 -15.87 15.29
CA ALA A 257 10.91 -16.32 14.89
C ALA A 257 11.68 -15.29 14.04
N ALA A 258 10.97 -14.41 13.32
CA ALA A 258 11.54 -13.27 12.59
C ALA A 258 12.25 -12.25 13.50
N ALA A 259 11.76 -12.00 14.73
CA ALA A 259 12.40 -11.09 15.68
C ALA A 259 13.69 -11.67 16.28
N ALA A 260 13.77 -12.99 16.44
CA ALA A 260 14.99 -13.69 16.85
C ALA A 260 16.06 -13.67 15.75
N GLN A 261 15.66 -13.80 14.49
CA GLN A 261 16.53 -13.67 13.31
C GLN A 261 17.03 -12.23 13.14
N ILE A 262 16.15 -11.24 13.36
CA ILE A 262 16.51 -9.82 13.46
C ILE A 262 17.57 -9.60 14.55
N LYS A 263 17.41 -10.15 15.77
CA LYS A 263 18.41 -9.98 16.84
C LYS A 263 19.83 -10.48 16.48
N SER A 264 19.97 -11.55 15.68
CA SER A 264 21.30 -12.01 15.22
C SER A 264 21.86 -11.17 14.05
N LEU A 265 20.99 -10.48 13.31
CA LEU A 265 21.35 -9.67 12.13
C LEU A 265 21.71 -8.20 12.49
N PHE A 266 21.17 -7.66 13.60
CA PHE A 266 21.45 -6.30 14.08
C PHE A 266 22.79 -6.18 14.85
N GLY A 267 23.84 -6.83 14.34
CA GLY A 267 25.21 -6.78 14.85
C GLY A 267 25.91 -5.41 14.70
N SER A 268 25.24 -4.38 14.16
CA SER A 268 25.78 -3.02 14.11
C SER A 268 24.72 -1.98 14.49
N ARG A 269 25.05 -1.09 15.45
CA ARG A 269 24.28 0.13 15.78
C ARG A 269 23.92 0.96 14.54
N ARG A 270 24.65 0.76 13.44
CA ARG A 270 24.50 1.45 12.17
C ARG A 270 23.20 1.10 11.44
N VAL A 271 22.81 -0.17 11.36
CA VAL A 271 21.56 -0.58 10.67
C VAL A 271 20.33 -0.08 11.43
N GLU A 272 20.36 -0.19 12.76
CA GLU A 272 19.30 0.36 13.63
C GLU A 272 19.16 1.88 13.44
N THR A 273 20.28 2.60 13.33
CA THR A 273 20.26 4.04 13.03
C THR A 273 19.62 4.33 11.69
N ILE A 274 19.93 3.55 10.64
CA ILE A 274 19.32 3.71 9.32
C ILE A 274 17.80 3.52 9.39
N PHE A 275 17.33 2.46 10.06
CA PHE A 275 15.89 2.21 10.19
C PHE A 275 15.18 3.31 11.00
N HIS A 276 15.81 3.82 12.06
CA HIS A 276 15.31 4.98 12.79
C HIS A 276 15.22 6.23 11.92
N SER A 277 16.26 6.55 11.15
CA SER A 277 16.27 7.68 10.21
C SER A 277 15.19 7.55 9.14
N ALA A 278 14.99 6.35 8.59
CA ALA A 278 13.92 6.07 7.64
C ALA A 278 12.53 6.30 8.24
N PHE A 279 12.28 5.75 9.42
CA PHE A 279 11.00 5.88 10.11
C PHE A 279 10.68 7.31 10.53
N ALA A 280 11.71 8.07 10.91
CA ALA A 280 11.60 9.48 11.25
C ALA A 280 11.42 10.39 10.02
N GLY A 281 11.60 9.88 8.80
CA GLY A 281 11.45 10.65 7.56
C GLY A 281 12.70 11.38 7.10
N GLU A 282 13.86 11.14 7.71
CA GLU A 282 15.10 11.86 7.38
C GLU A 282 15.54 11.61 5.93
N PHE A 283 15.33 10.39 5.41
CA PHE A 283 15.60 10.10 4.00
C PHE A 283 14.56 10.75 3.07
N GLY A 284 13.30 10.83 3.48
CA GLY A 284 12.28 11.63 2.79
C GLY A 284 12.68 13.10 2.65
N GLU A 285 13.30 13.69 3.68
CA GLU A 285 13.85 15.06 3.56
C GLU A 285 14.99 15.16 2.56
N ARG A 286 15.85 14.13 2.47
CA ARG A 286 16.90 14.05 1.43
C ARG A 286 16.29 13.98 0.04
N MET A 287 15.22 13.21 -0.14
CA MET A 287 14.44 13.15 -1.40
C MET A 287 13.91 14.53 -1.78
N VAL A 288 13.23 15.22 -0.85
CA VAL A 288 12.71 16.59 -1.06
C VAL A 288 13.82 17.55 -1.49
N LYS A 289 14.97 17.51 -0.81
CA LYS A 289 16.14 18.35 -1.16
C LYS A 289 16.68 18.02 -2.56
N GLY A 290 16.70 16.74 -2.93
CA GLY A 290 17.09 16.29 -4.28
C GLY A 290 16.15 16.83 -5.37
N PHE A 291 14.83 16.65 -5.20
CA PHE A 291 13.83 17.12 -6.15
C PHE A 291 13.87 18.64 -6.35
N ARG A 292 14.04 19.42 -5.27
CA ARG A 292 14.16 20.88 -5.36
C ARG A 292 15.37 21.33 -6.19
N LYS A 293 16.51 20.63 -6.06
CA LYS A 293 17.72 20.94 -6.84
C LYS A 293 17.57 20.67 -8.34
N LEU A 294 16.69 19.75 -8.72
CA LEU A 294 16.39 19.41 -10.12
C LEU A 294 15.34 20.35 -10.76
N GLY A 295 14.97 21.45 -10.10
CA GLY A 295 13.99 22.42 -10.63
C GLY A 295 12.54 21.96 -10.50
N GLY A 296 12.25 20.94 -9.67
CA GLY A 296 10.89 20.54 -9.37
C GLY A 296 10.11 21.68 -8.71
N ARG A 297 9.01 22.13 -9.34
CA ARG A 297 8.08 23.10 -8.76
C ARG A 297 7.48 22.55 -7.46
N ASP A 298 7.24 23.42 -6.49
CA ASP A 298 6.65 23.10 -5.17
C ASP A 298 5.29 22.36 -5.24
N HIS A 299 4.66 22.25 -6.43
CA HIS A 299 3.45 21.46 -6.67
C HIS A 299 3.62 19.94 -6.46
N PHE A 300 4.85 19.42 -6.48
CA PHE A 300 5.15 18.01 -6.20
C PHE A 300 5.56 17.73 -4.74
N LEU A 301 5.60 18.77 -3.90
CA LEU A 301 5.77 18.60 -2.46
C LEU A 301 4.38 18.61 -1.83
N PRO A 302 3.80 17.45 -1.48
CA PRO A 302 2.58 17.49 -0.71
C PRO A 302 2.83 18.20 0.62
N VAL A 303 1.86 19.01 1.01
CA VAL A 303 1.75 19.82 2.23
C VAL A 303 1.88 18.98 3.53
N ALA A 304 2.10 17.68 3.39
CA ALA A 304 2.34 16.67 4.40
C ALA A 304 3.46 17.05 5.42
N ALA A 305 4.45 17.86 5.00
CA ALA A 305 5.47 18.42 5.90
C ALA A 305 4.92 19.42 6.95
N LYS A 306 3.68 19.91 6.81
CA LYS A 306 3.00 20.74 7.84
C LYS A 306 2.14 19.93 8.82
N ILE A 307 1.85 18.66 8.53
CA ILE A 307 0.94 17.82 9.33
C ILE A 307 1.73 16.94 10.32
N ALA A 308 3.01 16.66 10.05
CA ALA A 308 3.86 15.79 10.86
C ALA A 308 4.52 16.44 12.10
N LYS A 309 3.93 17.49 12.68
CA LYS A 309 4.25 17.82 14.07
C LYS A 309 3.27 17.05 14.96
N PRO A 310 3.68 15.97 15.66
CA PRO A 310 2.88 15.49 16.77
C PRO A 310 2.64 16.69 17.68
N SER A 311 1.37 16.97 17.98
CA SER A 311 1.04 17.92 19.03
C SER A 311 1.81 17.46 20.27
N PRO A 312 2.59 18.34 20.93
CA PRO A 312 3.20 17.96 22.19
C PRO A 312 2.04 17.55 23.11
N VAL A 313 2.08 16.30 23.58
CA VAL A 313 1.21 15.83 24.64
C VAL A 313 1.37 16.85 25.76
N GLN A 314 0.33 17.64 26.00
CA GLN A 314 0.27 18.46 27.20
C GLN A 314 0.28 17.48 28.37
N SER A 315 1.45 17.29 28.97
CA SER A 315 1.59 16.69 30.27
C SER A 315 0.95 17.63 31.27
N GLY A 316 -0.38 17.57 31.37
CA GLY A 316 -1.14 18.16 32.45
C GLY A 316 -0.73 17.46 33.74
N ASN A 317 0.31 17.97 34.39
CA ASN A 317 0.59 17.67 35.78
C ASN A 317 -0.63 18.13 36.61
N PRO A 318 -1.41 17.24 37.24
CA PRO A 318 -2.36 17.68 38.24
C PRO A 318 -1.54 18.16 39.44
N ARG A 319 -1.56 19.47 39.70
CA ARG A 319 -1.09 20.02 40.97
C ARG A 319 -1.84 19.32 42.10
N PRO A 320 -1.16 18.76 43.12
CA PRO A 320 -1.86 18.23 44.28
C PRO A 320 -2.43 19.40 45.08
N THR A 321 -3.75 19.47 45.16
CA THR A 321 -4.46 20.36 46.08
C THR A 321 -4.22 19.88 47.50
N LYS A 322 -3.47 20.68 48.29
CA LYS A 322 -3.34 20.48 49.73
C LYS A 322 -4.72 20.64 50.37
N ARG A 323 -5.32 19.53 50.83
CA ARG A 323 -6.39 19.55 51.83
C ARG A 323 -5.77 19.89 53.19
N SER A 324 -6.01 21.11 53.68
CA SER A 324 -5.87 21.40 55.11
C SER A 324 -7.10 20.87 55.83
N VAL A 325 -6.91 19.78 56.57
CA VAL A 325 -7.83 19.34 57.62
C VAL A 325 -7.48 20.16 58.86
N ARG A 326 -8.43 20.97 59.35
CA ARG A 326 -8.41 21.49 60.73
C ARG A 326 -9.04 20.42 61.62
N LEU A 327 -8.29 20.00 62.64
CA LEU A 327 -8.85 19.58 63.92
C LEU A 327 -8.87 20.82 64.82
#